data_AF-A0A4S8QVP5-F1
#
_entry.id   AF-A0A4S8QVP5-F1
#
_cell.length_a   1.000
_cell.length_b   1.000
_cell.length_c   1.000
_cell.angle_alpha   90.00
_cell.angle_beta   90.00
_cell.angle_gamma   90.00
#
_symmetry.space_group_name_H-M   'P 1'
#
loop_
_entity.id
_entity.type
_entity.pdbx_description
1 polymer ?
#
loop_
_entity_poly.entity_id
_entity_poly.type
_entity_poly.pdbx_seq_one_letter_code
_entity_poly.pdbx_strand_id
1 'polypeptide(L)'
;MVSLKNAIHAWAAHNVVRSVANSREDPSCTKAIPSDITIGQPQNISITSSDVHRSYLIVVPPLYTSQSLTPVIFSFHGGHRNASQQLALDQMTNPEFNNFAITIYPQGVKGKWEGNPGNTANDTQLVSDIIDSLDKKYCIDSKRIWATGKSDGGGFCNTLACDPILSTKIAAFAPVSGAYYIDTQPCFPNNVTIPCSPGRPKIPMLEFHGGEDSTIHYGGQANRSNQCIPTVPHWVHQWALRDKLGLKNVTTDLTHDTVVYSYGEGEDEGLVQHVFDRNLDHDWPSTVLNADLIGHGEGPASFNATPIILDFFQNHILP
;
A
#
# COMPACT_ATOMS: atom_id res chain seq x y z
N MET A 1 52.50 -2.91 6.13
CA MET A 1 51.70 -3.30 4.96
C MET A 1 50.32 -3.69 5.47
N VAL A 2 49.33 -2.86 5.15
CA VAL A 2 47.91 -3.02 5.50
C VAL A 2 47.29 -4.02 4.52
N SER A 3 46.48 -4.95 5.00
CA SER A 3 45.46 -5.59 4.15
C SER A 3 44.23 -5.94 4.99
N LEU A 4 43.11 -5.38 4.53
CA LEU A 4 41.76 -5.52 5.04
C LEU A 4 41.27 -6.95 4.90
N LYS A 5 40.44 -7.40 5.85
CA LYS A 5 39.15 -8.05 5.57
C LYS A 5 38.44 -8.46 6.87
N ASN A 6 37.19 -8.00 6.96
CA ASN A 6 36.03 -8.54 7.69
C ASN A 6 35.35 -7.47 8.55
N ALA A 7 34.58 -6.63 7.87
CA ALA A 7 33.51 -5.85 8.49
C ALA A 7 32.33 -6.80 8.71
N ILE A 8 32.14 -7.21 9.96
CA ILE A 8 30.92 -7.85 10.44
C ILE A 8 29.88 -6.73 10.60
N HIS A 9 28.95 -6.61 9.65
CA HIS A 9 27.73 -5.82 9.85
C HIS A 9 26.61 -6.78 10.26
N ALA A 10 26.52 -7.01 11.56
CA ALA A 10 25.27 -7.43 12.18
C ALA A 10 24.35 -6.21 12.19
N TRP A 11 23.33 -6.18 11.34
CA TRP A 11 22.24 -5.21 11.45
C TRP A 11 21.33 -5.67 12.59
N ALA A 12 21.69 -5.30 13.81
CA ALA A 12 20.74 -5.25 14.90
C ALA A 12 19.74 -4.15 14.56
N ALA A 13 18.47 -4.51 14.41
CA ALA A 13 17.35 -3.58 14.42
C ALA A 13 17.35 -2.86 15.79
N HIS A 14 18.08 -1.75 15.88
CA HIS A 14 18.02 -0.80 16.97
C HIS A 14 18.23 0.59 16.37
N ASN A 15 17.16 1.39 16.43
CA ASN A 15 17.19 2.84 16.41
C ASN A 15 17.98 3.49 15.26
N VAL A 16 17.40 3.44 14.07
CA VAL A 16 17.46 4.61 13.20
C VAL A 16 16.03 5.05 12.94
N VAL A 17 15.46 5.79 13.89
CA VAL A 17 14.55 6.88 13.51
C VAL A 17 15.42 7.79 12.64
N ARG A 18 15.48 7.50 11.33
CA ARG A 18 15.90 8.51 10.35
C ARG A 18 14.97 9.66 10.64
N SER A 19 15.53 10.84 10.92
CA SER A 19 14.75 12.03 11.21
C SER A 19 13.61 12.08 10.20
N VAL A 20 12.37 11.96 10.69
CA VAL A 20 11.17 12.11 9.89
C VAL A 20 11.40 13.34 9.03
N ALA A 21 11.52 13.15 7.72
CA ALA A 21 11.82 14.25 6.83
C ALA A 21 10.61 15.18 6.84
N ASN A 22 10.75 16.18 7.72
CA ASN A 22 10.09 17.47 7.85
C ASN A 22 8.65 17.53 7.36
N SER A 23 7.74 17.78 8.30
CA SER A 23 6.61 18.66 8.05
C SER A 23 7.07 19.78 7.12
N ARG A 24 6.59 19.79 5.88
CA ARG A 24 6.89 20.88 4.95
C ARG A 24 6.09 22.07 5.44
N GLU A 25 6.75 22.93 6.22
CA GLU A 25 6.15 24.18 6.65
C GLU A 25 5.64 24.91 5.42
N ASP A 26 4.35 25.22 5.45
CA ASP A 26 3.69 26.02 4.45
C ASP A 26 2.82 27.02 5.20
N PRO A 27 3.38 28.21 5.51
CA PRO A 27 2.66 29.26 6.21
C PRO A 27 1.41 29.75 5.46
N SER A 28 1.28 29.42 4.17
CA SER A 28 0.11 29.79 3.35
C SER A 28 -1.09 28.88 3.60
N CYS A 29 -0.88 27.66 4.08
CA CYS A 29 -1.98 26.77 4.42
C CYS A 29 -2.45 26.98 5.85
N THR A 30 -3.63 27.57 6.04
CA THR A 30 -4.15 27.96 7.37
C THR A 30 -5.37 27.13 7.81
N LYS A 31 -5.48 25.88 7.35
CA LYS A 31 -6.66 25.03 7.61
C LYS A 31 -6.55 24.35 8.98
N ALA A 32 -7.26 24.89 9.96
CA ALA A 32 -7.40 24.27 11.29
C ALA A 32 -8.13 22.93 11.20
N ILE A 33 -7.90 22.06 12.20
CA ILE A 33 -8.62 20.80 12.32
C ILE A 33 -10.12 21.10 12.47
N PRO A 34 -11.00 20.46 11.67
CA PRO A 34 -12.44 20.60 11.82
C PRO A 34 -12.91 20.23 13.23
N SER A 35 -13.90 20.93 13.78
CA SER A 35 -14.32 20.77 15.19
C SER A 35 -14.90 19.39 15.53
N ASP A 36 -15.31 18.63 14.52
CA ASP A 36 -15.83 17.26 14.60
C ASP A 36 -14.74 16.18 14.54
N ILE A 37 -13.47 16.58 14.45
CA ILE A 37 -12.32 15.68 14.35
C ILE A 37 -11.51 15.69 15.64
N THR A 38 -11.25 14.50 16.16
CA THR A 38 -10.37 14.28 17.31
C THR A 38 -9.08 13.62 16.82
N ILE A 39 -7.94 14.27 17.08
CA ILE A 39 -6.60 13.76 16.74
C ILE A 39 -6.42 12.32 17.25
N GLY A 40 -5.87 11.47 16.39
CA GLY A 40 -5.53 10.07 16.69
C GLY A 40 -6.73 9.14 16.89
N GLN A 41 -7.96 9.63 16.72
CA GLN A 41 -9.18 8.81 16.80
C GLN A 41 -9.80 8.67 15.41
N PRO A 42 -10.43 7.54 15.09
CA PRO A 42 -11.19 7.40 13.85
C PRO A 42 -12.48 8.20 13.89
N GLN A 43 -12.75 8.96 12.83
CA GLN A 43 -14.04 9.57 12.56
C GLN A 43 -14.61 9.05 11.25
N ASN A 44 -15.89 8.71 11.25
CA ASN A 44 -16.61 8.31 10.04
C ASN A 44 -17.14 9.54 9.31
N ILE A 45 -16.76 9.70 8.04
CA ILE A 45 -17.17 10.81 7.19
C ILE A 45 -18.02 10.27 6.04
N SER A 46 -19.19 10.88 5.84
CA SER A 46 -20.02 10.63 4.66
C SER A 46 -19.61 11.54 3.50
N ILE A 47 -19.64 10.99 2.29
CA ILE A 47 -19.37 11.73 1.05
C ILE A 47 -20.30 11.24 -0.05
N THR A 48 -20.77 12.14 -0.90
CA THR A 48 -21.48 11.74 -2.15
C THR A 48 -20.45 11.66 -3.26
N SER A 49 -20.36 10.50 -3.92
CA SER A 49 -19.45 10.25 -5.03
C SER A 49 -20.19 9.48 -6.13
N SER A 50 -20.13 9.97 -7.37
CA SER A 50 -20.94 9.47 -8.49
C SER A 50 -22.43 9.30 -8.15
N ASP A 51 -23.02 10.30 -7.46
CA ASP A 51 -24.41 10.29 -6.97
C ASP A 51 -24.76 9.15 -5.98
N VAL A 52 -23.74 8.47 -5.44
CA VAL A 52 -23.88 7.42 -4.43
C VAL A 52 -23.40 7.94 -3.07
N HIS A 53 -24.15 7.65 -2.02
CA HIS A 53 -23.68 7.87 -0.64
C HIS A 53 -22.59 6.86 -0.29
N ARG A 54 -21.40 7.38 -0.05
CA ARG A 54 -20.20 6.63 0.35
C ARG A 54 -19.73 7.12 1.72
N SER A 55 -18.82 6.38 2.33
CA SER A 55 -18.18 6.79 3.58
C SER A 55 -16.74 6.33 3.66
N TYR A 56 -15.98 6.94 4.55
CA TYR A 56 -14.63 6.55 4.90
C TYR A 56 -14.35 6.88 6.37
N LEU A 57 -13.43 6.15 7.00
CA LEU A 57 -12.83 6.58 8.25
C LEU A 57 -11.64 7.49 7.94
N ILE A 58 -11.49 8.56 8.70
CA ILE A 58 -10.30 9.40 8.73
C ILE A 58 -9.66 9.29 10.12
N VAL A 59 -8.34 9.22 10.16
CA VAL A 59 -7.54 9.41 11.38
C VAL A 59 -6.52 10.50 11.10
N VAL A 60 -6.66 11.63 11.80
CA VAL A 60 -5.71 12.74 11.73
C VAL A 60 -4.56 12.50 12.71
N PRO A 61 -3.30 12.60 12.28
CA PRO A 61 -2.16 12.20 13.09
C PRO A 61 -1.85 13.23 14.19
N PRO A 62 -1.14 12.82 15.27
CA PRO A 62 -0.71 13.71 16.35
C PRO A 62 0.05 14.97 15.91
N LEU A 63 0.86 14.88 14.84
CA LEU A 63 1.68 15.99 14.36
C LEU A 63 0.99 16.89 13.33
N TYR A 64 -0.32 16.75 13.09
CA TYR A 64 -1.03 17.67 12.20
C TYR A 64 -1.00 19.11 12.74
N THR A 65 -0.64 20.06 11.89
CA THR A 65 -0.75 21.49 12.20
C THR A 65 -1.34 22.26 11.01
N SER A 66 -1.98 23.40 11.29
CA SER A 66 -2.46 24.32 10.28
C SER A 66 -1.35 25.23 9.71
N GLN A 67 -0.10 24.76 9.70
CA GLN A 67 1.07 25.48 9.18
C GLN A 67 2.03 24.56 8.41
N SER A 68 1.65 23.28 8.23
CA SER A 68 2.49 22.28 7.58
C SER A 68 1.67 21.39 6.66
N LEU A 69 2.21 21.09 5.48
CA LEU A 69 1.62 20.12 4.58
C LEU A 69 1.79 18.71 5.14
N THR A 70 0.65 18.01 5.26
CA THR A 70 0.51 16.70 5.90
C THR A 70 0.28 15.63 4.84
N PRO A 71 1.11 14.58 4.77
CA PRO A 71 0.89 13.46 3.85
C PRO A 71 -0.46 12.76 4.08
N VAL A 72 -0.91 12.01 3.06
CA VAL A 72 -2.12 11.20 3.12
C VAL A 72 -1.80 9.75 2.74
N ILE A 73 -2.31 8.81 3.52
CA ILE A 73 -2.26 7.37 3.22
C ILE A 73 -3.69 6.87 3.04
N PHE A 74 -3.98 6.25 1.90
CA PHE A 74 -5.19 5.46 1.73
C PHE A 74 -4.90 3.99 2.08
N SER A 75 -5.73 3.39 2.94
CA SER A 75 -5.65 1.97 3.28
C SER A 75 -6.97 1.25 2.99
N PHE A 76 -6.93 0.31 2.04
CA PHE A 76 -8.11 -0.37 1.52
C PHE A 76 -8.32 -1.75 2.14
N HIS A 77 -9.55 -2.02 2.61
CA HIS A 77 -9.90 -3.28 3.26
C HIS A 77 -9.92 -4.47 2.29
N GLY A 78 -9.67 -5.68 2.80
CA GLY A 78 -9.86 -6.91 2.02
C GLY A 78 -11.32 -7.18 1.61
N GLY A 79 -11.52 -8.11 0.67
CA GLY A 79 -12.84 -8.47 0.20
C GLY A 79 -13.73 -9.01 1.33
N HIS A 80 -15.01 -8.64 1.31
CA HIS A 80 -16.00 -8.96 2.35
C HIS A 80 -15.69 -8.39 3.75
N ARG A 81 -14.71 -7.48 3.85
CA ARG A 81 -14.40 -6.71 5.06
C ARG A 81 -14.93 -5.27 4.96
N ASN A 82 -14.59 -4.45 5.95
CA ASN A 82 -14.99 -3.04 6.04
C ASN A 82 -13.84 -2.14 6.55
N ALA A 83 -14.04 -0.83 6.49
CA ALA A 83 -13.04 0.17 6.88
C ALA A 83 -12.54 -0.01 8.32
N SER A 84 -13.42 -0.30 9.28
CA SER A 84 -13.03 -0.51 10.68
C SER A 84 -12.17 -1.76 10.87
N GLN A 85 -12.45 -2.82 10.09
CA GLN A 85 -11.64 -4.05 10.11
C GLN A 85 -10.24 -3.81 9.54
N GLN A 86 -10.10 -3.00 8.49
CA GLN A 86 -8.78 -2.63 7.96
C GLN A 86 -7.99 -1.76 8.95
N LEU A 87 -8.66 -0.79 9.58
CA LEU A 87 -8.05 0.05 10.61
C LEU A 87 -7.50 -0.78 11.78
N ALA A 88 -8.25 -1.77 12.23
CA ALA A 88 -7.83 -2.65 13.32
C ALA A 88 -6.70 -3.64 12.91
N LEU A 89 -6.47 -3.82 11.61
CA LEU A 89 -5.56 -4.83 11.07
C LEU A 89 -4.15 -4.28 10.81
N ASP A 90 -4.08 -3.12 10.16
CA ASP A 90 -2.88 -2.71 9.42
C ASP A 90 -1.88 -1.87 10.21
N GLN A 91 -2.23 -1.46 11.43
CA GLN A 91 -1.43 -0.58 12.29
C GLN A 91 -1.01 0.75 11.65
N MET A 92 -1.62 1.18 10.53
CA MET A 92 -1.26 2.42 9.84
C MET A 92 -1.54 3.67 10.68
N THR A 93 -2.33 3.54 11.75
CA THR A 93 -2.65 4.60 12.70
C THR A 93 -1.99 4.38 14.07
N ASN A 94 -1.10 3.39 14.20
CA ASN A 94 -0.30 3.21 15.40
C ASN A 94 0.67 4.40 15.55
N PRO A 95 0.57 5.20 16.63
CA PRO A 95 1.40 6.39 16.81
C PRO A 95 2.90 6.11 16.95
N GLU A 96 3.31 4.86 17.21
CA GLU A 96 4.71 4.45 17.19
C GLU A 96 5.28 4.36 15.76
N PHE A 97 4.43 4.11 14.77
CA PHE A 97 4.82 3.97 13.37
C PHE A 97 4.44 5.20 12.54
N ASN A 98 3.21 5.67 12.68
CA ASN A 98 2.66 6.81 11.95
C ASN A 98 2.13 7.87 12.91
N ASN A 99 2.90 8.94 13.08
CA ASN A 99 2.49 10.14 13.78
C ASN A 99 2.40 11.36 12.86
N PHE A 100 2.53 11.19 11.54
CA PHE A 100 2.78 12.28 10.59
C PHE A 100 1.82 12.34 9.40
N ALA A 101 1.14 11.25 9.03
CA ALA A 101 0.25 11.20 7.86
C ALA A 101 -1.22 11.01 8.25
N ILE A 102 -2.12 11.72 7.57
CA ILE A 102 -3.56 11.46 7.65
C ILE A 102 -3.83 10.11 7.01
N THR A 103 -4.45 9.20 7.75
CA THR A 103 -4.82 7.88 7.21
C THR A 103 -6.31 7.85 6.90
N ILE A 104 -6.64 7.40 5.69
CA ILE A 104 -7.99 7.28 5.18
C ILE A 104 -8.28 5.79 4.96
N TYR A 105 -9.41 5.32 5.48
CA TYR A 105 -9.92 3.97 5.26
C TYR A 105 -11.28 4.06 4.55
N PRO A 106 -11.32 4.05 3.22
CA PRO A 106 -12.58 4.13 2.49
C PRO A 106 -13.42 2.85 2.66
N GLN A 107 -14.74 2.98 2.52
CA GLN A 107 -15.65 1.84 2.55
C GLN A 107 -16.05 1.41 1.13
N GLY A 108 -15.64 0.21 0.73
CA GLY A 108 -16.03 -0.42 -0.52
C GLY A 108 -17.52 -0.78 -0.54
N VAL A 109 -18.15 -0.69 -1.73
CA VAL A 109 -19.57 -1.06 -1.90
C VAL A 109 -19.71 -2.58 -1.74
N LYS A 110 -20.64 -3.02 -0.89
CA LYS A 110 -20.82 -4.45 -0.54
C LYS A 110 -19.52 -5.13 -0.07
N GLY A 111 -18.59 -4.35 0.50
CA GLY A 111 -17.30 -4.85 0.99
C GLY A 111 -16.34 -5.29 -0.12
N LYS A 112 -16.43 -4.69 -1.30
CA LYS A 112 -15.56 -4.97 -2.46
C LYS A 112 -15.07 -3.69 -3.13
N TRP A 113 -14.02 -3.82 -3.92
CA TRP A 113 -13.42 -2.74 -4.70
C TRP A 113 -13.56 -2.93 -6.21
N GLU A 114 -13.47 -1.83 -6.95
CA GLU A 114 -13.31 -1.82 -8.40
C GLU A 114 -12.13 -2.71 -8.83
N GLY A 115 -12.35 -3.54 -9.84
CA GLY A 115 -11.42 -4.62 -10.23
C GLY A 115 -11.78 -5.99 -9.67
N ASN A 116 -12.58 -6.07 -8.60
CA ASN A 116 -13.15 -7.35 -8.16
C ASN A 116 -14.22 -7.85 -9.14
N PRO A 117 -14.21 -9.13 -9.55
CA PRO A 117 -15.21 -9.67 -10.47
C PRO A 117 -16.65 -9.44 -10.00
N GLY A 118 -17.44 -8.84 -10.89
CA GLY A 118 -18.85 -8.52 -10.66
C GLY A 118 -19.11 -7.28 -9.80
N ASN A 119 -18.07 -6.54 -9.38
CA ASN A 119 -18.22 -5.22 -8.79
C ASN A 119 -18.16 -4.14 -9.86
N THR A 120 -19.11 -3.20 -9.83
CA THR A 120 -19.23 -2.10 -10.81
C THR A 120 -19.20 -0.73 -10.13
N ALA A 121 -18.84 -0.67 -8.85
CA ALA A 121 -18.68 0.60 -8.16
C ALA A 121 -17.49 1.38 -8.77
N ASN A 122 -17.66 2.69 -8.94
CA ASN A 122 -16.59 3.58 -9.38
C ASN A 122 -15.80 4.04 -8.15
N ASP A 123 -14.89 3.18 -7.69
CA ASP A 123 -14.10 3.43 -6.49
C ASP A 123 -12.92 4.36 -6.79
N THR A 124 -12.45 4.38 -8.03
CA THR A 124 -11.47 5.35 -8.54
C THR A 124 -12.01 6.79 -8.36
N GLN A 125 -13.26 7.05 -8.75
CA GLN A 125 -13.89 8.35 -8.51
C GLN A 125 -14.03 8.67 -7.02
N LEU A 126 -14.36 7.68 -6.17
CA LEU A 126 -14.40 7.90 -4.72
C LEU A 126 -13.05 8.37 -4.18
N VAL A 127 -11.94 7.77 -4.60
CA VAL A 127 -10.59 8.20 -4.17
C VAL A 127 -10.32 9.64 -4.62
N SER A 128 -10.65 10.01 -5.86
CA SER A 128 -10.50 11.40 -6.33
C SER A 128 -11.36 12.37 -5.52
N ASP A 129 -12.62 12.04 -5.24
CA ASP A 129 -13.53 12.90 -4.48
C ASP A 129 -13.08 13.08 -3.03
N ILE A 130 -12.49 12.03 -2.42
CA ILE A 130 -11.89 12.12 -1.08
C ILE A 130 -10.67 13.05 -1.11
N ILE A 131 -9.75 12.89 -2.08
CA ILE A 131 -8.58 13.79 -2.22
C ILE A 131 -9.05 15.24 -2.32
N ASP A 132 -10.03 15.54 -3.18
CA ASP A 132 -10.56 16.90 -3.36
C ASP A 132 -11.27 17.42 -2.10
N SER A 133 -11.93 16.54 -1.33
CA SER A 133 -12.57 16.88 -0.05
C SER A 133 -11.53 17.20 1.02
N LEU A 134 -10.45 16.41 1.08
CA LEU A 134 -9.34 16.63 2.00
C LEU A 134 -8.60 17.92 1.68
N ASP A 135 -8.32 18.18 0.40
CA ASP A 135 -7.67 19.42 -0.02
C ASP A 135 -8.49 20.66 0.34
N LYS A 136 -9.83 20.57 0.42
CA LYS A 136 -10.64 21.71 0.88
C LYS A 136 -10.58 21.92 2.39
N LYS A 137 -10.39 20.86 3.18
CA LYS A 137 -10.56 20.86 4.64
C LYS A 137 -9.25 20.83 5.43
N TYR A 138 -8.17 20.31 4.85
CA TYR A 138 -6.89 20.09 5.52
C TYR A 138 -5.72 20.63 4.71
N CYS A 139 -4.60 20.85 5.40
CA CYS A 139 -3.31 21.13 4.77
C CYS A 139 -2.66 19.82 4.31
N ILE A 140 -3.19 19.22 3.24
CA ILE A 140 -2.58 17.99 2.69
C ILE A 140 -1.39 18.30 1.80
N ASP A 141 -0.39 17.42 1.80
CA ASP A 141 0.70 17.45 0.84
C ASP A 141 0.31 16.64 -0.41
N SER A 142 -0.07 17.32 -1.48
CA SER A 142 -0.48 16.68 -2.73
C SER A 142 0.63 15.88 -3.41
N LYS A 143 1.91 16.07 -3.03
CA LYS A 143 3.03 15.26 -3.52
C LYS A 143 3.28 14.00 -2.69
N ARG A 144 2.68 13.89 -1.51
CA ARG A 144 2.83 12.78 -0.56
C ARG A 144 1.48 12.15 -0.24
N ILE A 145 0.83 11.65 -1.30
CA ILE A 145 -0.36 10.80 -1.20
C ILE A 145 0.05 9.38 -1.58
N TRP A 146 -0.24 8.41 -0.73
CA TRP A 146 0.15 7.01 -0.93
C TRP A 146 -1.04 6.08 -0.76
N ALA A 147 -0.91 4.85 -1.27
CA ALA A 147 -1.98 3.85 -1.21
C ALA A 147 -1.45 2.48 -0.81
N THR A 148 -2.13 1.84 0.14
CA THR A 148 -1.88 0.48 0.59
C THR A 148 -3.21 -0.25 0.71
N GLY A 149 -3.18 -1.58 0.80
CA GLY A 149 -4.39 -2.33 1.06
C GLY A 149 -4.13 -3.82 1.07
N LYS A 150 -5.07 -4.56 1.66
CA LYS A 150 -4.97 -6.02 1.76
C LYS A 150 -5.86 -6.71 0.75
N SER A 151 -5.41 -7.82 0.15
CA SER A 151 -6.28 -8.71 -0.64
C SER A 151 -6.95 -7.97 -1.78
N ASP A 152 -8.29 -7.92 -1.82
CA ASP A 152 -9.06 -7.09 -2.75
C ASP A 152 -8.63 -5.61 -2.76
N GLY A 153 -8.32 -5.05 -1.58
CA GLY A 153 -7.79 -3.69 -1.46
C GLY A 153 -6.35 -3.53 -1.98
N GLY A 154 -5.55 -4.60 -1.91
CA GLY A 154 -4.24 -4.65 -2.56
C GLY A 154 -4.37 -4.73 -4.09
N GLY A 155 -5.35 -5.50 -4.59
CA GLY A 155 -5.74 -5.49 -6.00
C GLY A 155 -6.19 -4.10 -6.45
N PHE A 156 -6.98 -3.40 -5.62
CA PHE A 156 -7.41 -2.04 -5.91
C PHE A 156 -6.25 -1.03 -5.95
N CYS A 157 -5.18 -1.22 -5.17
CA CYS A 157 -3.95 -0.42 -5.32
C CYS A 157 -3.38 -0.53 -6.74
N ASN A 158 -3.41 -1.72 -7.36
CA ASN A 158 -3.00 -1.88 -8.75
C ASN A 158 -3.96 -1.16 -9.72
N THR A 159 -5.28 -1.20 -9.48
CA THR A 159 -6.26 -0.42 -10.26
C THR A 159 -5.92 1.07 -10.24
N LEU A 160 -5.67 1.63 -9.05
CA LEU A 160 -5.30 3.04 -8.86
C LEU A 160 -3.96 3.39 -9.53
N ALA A 161 -2.97 2.49 -9.43
CA ALA A 161 -1.67 2.66 -10.07
C ALA A 161 -1.74 2.62 -11.60
N CYS A 162 -2.71 1.89 -12.16
CA CYS A 162 -2.93 1.79 -13.60
C CYS A 162 -3.88 2.86 -14.15
N ASP A 163 -4.60 3.60 -13.29
CA ASP A 163 -5.49 4.68 -13.70
C ASP A 163 -4.69 5.90 -14.18
N PRO A 164 -4.98 6.46 -15.37
CA PRO A 164 -4.20 7.57 -15.93
C PRO A 164 -4.28 8.87 -15.14
N ILE A 165 -5.27 9.06 -14.27
CA ILE A 165 -5.42 10.28 -13.46
C ILE A 165 -4.82 10.04 -12.07
N LEU A 166 -5.25 8.99 -11.37
CA LEU A 166 -4.84 8.74 -9.99
C LEU A 166 -3.37 8.33 -9.86
N SER A 167 -2.79 7.67 -10.86
CA SER A 167 -1.34 7.46 -10.89
C SER A 167 -0.54 8.77 -10.91
N THR A 168 -1.13 9.89 -11.34
CA THR A 168 -0.49 11.23 -11.28
C THR A 168 -0.73 11.95 -9.95
N LYS A 169 -1.67 11.47 -9.12
CA LYS A 169 -2.01 12.03 -7.80
C LYS A 169 -1.45 11.22 -6.64
N ILE A 170 -1.14 9.93 -6.85
CA ILE A 170 -0.62 9.02 -5.83
C ILE A 170 0.85 8.72 -6.13
N ALA A 171 1.70 9.00 -5.15
CA ALA A 171 3.15 8.96 -5.26
C ALA A 171 3.71 7.53 -5.27
N ALA A 172 3.15 6.61 -4.47
CA ALA A 172 3.61 5.23 -4.35
C ALA A 172 2.50 4.31 -3.83
N PHE A 173 2.64 3.00 -4.09
CA PHE A 173 1.68 2.00 -3.67
C PHE A 173 2.34 0.81 -3.01
N ALA A 174 1.70 0.26 -1.98
CA ALA A 174 2.20 -0.89 -1.25
C ALA A 174 1.11 -1.95 -1.02
N PRO A 175 0.73 -2.75 -2.03
CA PRO A 175 -0.26 -3.82 -1.85
C PRO A 175 0.28 -4.95 -0.96
N VAL A 176 -0.60 -5.50 -0.11
CA VAL A 176 -0.34 -6.67 0.74
C VAL A 176 -1.27 -7.81 0.35
N SER A 177 -0.70 -8.95 -0.04
CA SER A 177 -1.41 -10.14 -0.52
C SER A 177 -2.43 -9.83 -1.63
N GLY A 178 -2.05 -8.99 -2.60
CA GLY A 178 -3.00 -8.33 -3.51
C GLY A 178 -3.72 -9.28 -4.48
N ALA A 179 -5.05 -9.11 -4.63
CA ALA A 179 -5.86 -9.89 -5.57
C ALA A 179 -5.92 -9.23 -6.96
N TYR A 180 -4.97 -9.55 -7.83
CA TYR A 180 -4.82 -8.93 -9.15
C TYR A 180 -5.67 -9.63 -10.23
N TYR A 181 -6.99 -9.45 -10.18
CA TYR A 181 -7.92 -10.07 -11.12
C TYR A 181 -7.75 -9.57 -12.56
N ILE A 182 -7.60 -10.50 -13.52
CA ILE A 182 -7.55 -10.22 -14.96
C ILE A 182 -8.68 -10.97 -15.66
N ASP A 183 -9.53 -10.21 -16.36
CA ASP A 183 -10.65 -10.76 -17.13
C ASP A 183 -10.17 -11.36 -18.47
N THR A 184 -9.67 -12.59 -18.40
CA THR A 184 -9.19 -13.31 -19.60
C THR A 184 -9.26 -14.81 -19.41
N GLN A 185 -9.61 -15.51 -20.49
CA GLN A 185 -9.59 -16.97 -20.60
C GLN A 185 -9.15 -17.39 -22.02
N PRO A 186 -8.32 -18.46 -22.17
CA PRO A 186 -7.71 -19.25 -21.10
C PRO A 186 -6.69 -18.45 -20.27
N CYS A 187 -6.61 -18.72 -18.97
CA CYS A 187 -5.63 -18.10 -18.09
C CYS A 187 -4.30 -18.84 -18.06
N PHE A 188 -3.22 -18.10 -18.25
CA PHE A 188 -1.85 -18.56 -18.04
C PHE A 188 -1.18 -17.64 -17.01
N PRO A 189 -1.25 -17.95 -15.70
CA PRO A 189 -0.81 -17.04 -14.63
C PRO A 189 0.62 -16.50 -14.76
N ASN A 190 1.52 -17.28 -15.36
CA ASN A 190 2.93 -16.91 -15.56
C ASN A 190 3.19 -15.97 -16.75
N ASN A 191 2.21 -15.73 -17.62
CA ASN A 191 2.41 -14.88 -18.80
C ASN A 191 1.23 -13.98 -19.15
N VAL A 192 0.17 -13.99 -18.35
CA VAL A 192 -1.05 -13.23 -18.63
C VAL A 192 -0.74 -11.75 -18.80
N THR A 193 -1.25 -11.13 -19.86
CA THR A 193 -1.11 -9.69 -20.05
C THR A 193 -1.91 -8.97 -18.96
N ILE A 194 -1.26 -8.11 -18.19
CA ILE A 194 -1.89 -7.27 -17.16
C ILE A 194 -2.18 -5.89 -17.77
N PRO A 195 -3.44 -5.56 -18.11
CA PRO A 195 -3.79 -4.26 -18.67
C PRO A 195 -3.47 -3.15 -17.67
N CYS A 196 -2.75 -2.12 -18.12
CA CYS A 196 -2.34 -1.03 -17.24
C CYS A 196 -1.91 0.17 -18.09
N SER A 197 -2.38 1.38 -17.75
CA SER A 197 -2.06 2.60 -18.51
C SER A 197 -1.86 3.81 -17.57
N PRO A 198 -0.81 3.79 -16.73
CA PRO A 198 -0.53 4.90 -15.82
C PRO A 198 -0.28 6.20 -16.60
N GLY A 199 -0.68 7.33 -16.01
CA GLY A 199 -0.51 8.67 -16.57
C GLY A 199 0.87 9.27 -16.38
N ARG A 200 1.76 8.59 -15.64
CA ARG A 200 3.17 8.95 -15.50
C ARG A 200 4.05 7.69 -15.51
N PRO A 201 5.32 7.80 -15.90
CA PRO A 201 6.28 6.71 -15.72
C PRO A 201 6.73 6.62 -14.25
N LYS A 202 7.46 5.55 -13.93
CA LYS A 202 8.14 5.33 -12.65
C LYS A 202 7.18 5.30 -11.48
N ILE A 203 6.28 4.31 -11.47
CA ILE A 203 5.29 4.13 -10.40
C ILE A 203 5.91 3.24 -9.31
N PRO A 204 6.24 3.79 -8.13
CA PRO A 204 6.87 3.01 -7.07
C PRO A 204 5.91 1.98 -6.48
N MET A 205 6.30 0.71 -6.50
CA MET A 205 5.55 -0.44 -5.98
C MET A 205 6.34 -1.16 -4.88
N LEU A 206 5.72 -1.42 -3.73
CA LEU A 206 6.24 -2.33 -2.71
C LEU A 206 5.20 -3.41 -2.40
N GLU A 207 5.41 -4.60 -2.94
CA GLU A 207 4.47 -5.71 -2.78
C GLU A 207 4.89 -6.65 -1.66
N PHE A 208 3.93 -7.13 -0.86
CA PHE A 208 4.16 -8.17 0.14
C PHE A 208 3.29 -9.38 -0.16
N HIS A 209 3.87 -10.59 -0.12
CA HIS A 209 3.09 -11.80 -0.33
C HIS A 209 3.67 -13.02 0.40
N GLY A 210 2.78 -13.87 0.90
CA GLY A 210 3.10 -15.13 1.55
C GLY A 210 3.20 -16.31 0.58
N GLY A 211 4.19 -17.19 0.78
CA GLY A 211 4.39 -18.39 -0.03
C GLY A 211 3.32 -19.45 0.17
N GLU A 212 2.75 -19.51 1.38
CA GLU A 212 1.67 -20.42 1.76
C GLU A 212 0.29 -19.75 1.67
N ASP A 213 0.18 -18.56 1.06
CA ASP A 213 -1.09 -17.85 0.85
C ASP A 213 -2.10 -18.79 0.16
N SER A 214 -3.08 -19.24 0.94
CA SER A 214 -4.08 -20.22 0.56
C SER A 214 -5.29 -19.58 -0.15
N THR A 215 -5.38 -18.25 -0.12
CA THR A 215 -6.48 -17.49 -0.71
C THR A 215 -6.11 -16.94 -2.09
N ILE A 216 -5.06 -16.14 -2.17
CA ILE A 216 -4.48 -15.58 -3.40
C ILE A 216 -3.11 -16.22 -3.57
N HIS A 217 -3.06 -17.34 -4.26
CA HIS A 217 -1.84 -18.17 -4.31
C HIS A 217 -0.67 -17.40 -4.91
N TYR A 218 0.51 -17.48 -4.28
CA TYR A 218 1.74 -16.88 -4.78
C TYR A 218 2.05 -17.31 -6.23
N GLY A 219 1.81 -18.60 -6.51
CA GLY A 219 1.93 -19.22 -7.84
C GLY A 219 0.80 -18.90 -8.81
N GLY A 220 -0.11 -17.98 -8.49
CA GLY A 220 -1.26 -17.58 -9.29
C GLY A 220 -2.37 -18.63 -9.34
N GLN A 221 -3.51 -18.26 -9.94
CA GLN A 221 -4.70 -19.11 -10.02
C GLN A 221 -5.34 -18.98 -11.41
N ALA A 222 -5.54 -20.11 -12.09
CA ALA A 222 -6.04 -20.12 -13.46
C ALA A 222 -7.53 -19.78 -13.59
N ASN A 223 -8.30 -19.97 -12.51
CA ASN A 223 -9.74 -19.77 -12.54
C ASN A 223 -10.28 -19.42 -11.15
N ARG A 224 -10.00 -18.19 -10.68
CA ARG A 224 -10.63 -17.63 -9.49
C ARG A 224 -11.78 -16.73 -9.91
N SER A 225 -13.02 -17.11 -9.56
CA SER A 225 -14.21 -16.35 -9.94
C SER A 225 -14.31 -16.07 -11.46
N ASN A 226 -13.98 -17.06 -12.29
CA ASN A 226 -13.92 -16.96 -13.76
C ASN A 226 -12.85 -16.00 -14.30
N GLN A 227 -11.90 -15.58 -13.47
CA GLN A 227 -10.83 -14.67 -13.84
C GLN A 227 -9.46 -15.30 -13.57
N CYS A 228 -8.45 -14.70 -14.21
CA CYS A 228 -7.07 -15.07 -14.10
C CYS A 228 -6.40 -14.28 -12.97
N ILE A 229 -5.69 -14.97 -12.07
CA ILE A 229 -4.78 -14.34 -11.10
C ILE A 229 -3.36 -14.63 -11.58
N PRO A 230 -2.56 -13.59 -11.93
CA PRO A 230 -1.17 -13.78 -12.30
C PRO A 230 -0.38 -14.34 -11.12
N THR A 231 0.78 -14.95 -11.40
CA THR A 231 1.72 -15.21 -10.32
C THR A 231 2.26 -13.90 -9.78
N VAL A 232 2.55 -13.84 -8.49
CA VAL A 232 3.11 -12.63 -7.87
C VAL A 232 4.44 -12.24 -8.52
N PRO A 233 5.39 -13.19 -8.78
CA PRO A 233 6.59 -12.86 -9.56
C PRO A 233 6.30 -12.25 -10.92
N HIS A 234 5.31 -12.78 -11.66
CA HIS A 234 4.93 -12.21 -12.96
C HIS A 234 4.37 -10.80 -12.81
N TRP A 235 3.49 -10.56 -11.83
CA TRP A 235 2.94 -9.22 -11.56
C TRP A 235 4.04 -8.19 -11.24
N VAL A 236 4.99 -8.55 -10.36
CA VAL A 236 6.13 -7.69 -9.98
C VAL A 236 7.02 -7.41 -11.19
N HIS A 237 7.34 -8.45 -11.98
CA HIS A 237 8.11 -8.30 -13.22
C HIS A 237 7.42 -7.38 -14.24
N GLN A 238 6.10 -7.44 -14.36
CA GLN A 238 5.37 -6.54 -15.26
C GLN A 238 5.51 -5.07 -14.83
N TRP A 239 5.53 -4.75 -13.53
CA TRP A 239 5.82 -3.40 -13.05
C TRP A 239 7.26 -2.99 -13.33
N ALA A 240 8.24 -3.85 -13.02
CA ALA A 240 9.65 -3.56 -13.28
C ALA A 240 9.94 -3.31 -14.77
N LEU A 241 9.32 -4.09 -15.67
CA LEU A 241 9.43 -3.91 -17.12
C LEU A 241 8.69 -2.65 -17.60
N ARG A 242 7.50 -2.36 -17.07
CA ARG A 242 6.71 -1.17 -17.41
C ARG A 242 7.48 0.12 -17.11
N ASP A 243 8.20 0.14 -16.00
CA ASP A 243 9.05 1.26 -15.59
C ASP A 243 10.48 1.18 -16.11
N LYS A 244 10.77 0.25 -17.03
CA LYS A 244 12.06 0.10 -17.73
C LYS A 244 13.25 -0.21 -16.80
N LEU A 245 12.99 -0.84 -15.66
CA LEU A 245 14.01 -1.26 -14.69
C LEU A 245 14.74 -2.53 -15.12
N GLY A 246 14.12 -3.33 -16.00
CA GLY A 246 14.58 -4.69 -16.31
C GLY A 246 14.20 -5.69 -15.21
N LEU A 247 14.72 -6.92 -15.32
CA LEU A 247 14.38 -8.02 -14.41
C LEU A 247 15.52 -8.43 -13.48
N LYS A 248 16.69 -7.81 -13.62
CA LYS A 248 17.79 -8.00 -12.68
C LYS A 248 17.41 -7.29 -11.39
N ASN A 249 17.40 -8.03 -10.29
CA ASN A 249 17.14 -7.50 -8.96
C ASN A 249 18.36 -7.68 -8.05
N VAL A 250 18.36 -6.93 -6.95
CA VAL A 250 19.15 -7.22 -5.76
C VAL A 250 18.24 -7.97 -4.80
N THR A 251 18.64 -9.17 -4.39
CA THR A 251 17.92 -9.96 -3.37
C THR A 251 18.62 -9.80 -2.03
N THR A 252 17.87 -9.53 -0.96
CA THR A 252 18.38 -9.43 0.41
C THR A 252 17.51 -10.20 1.37
N ASP A 253 18.13 -10.82 2.38
CA ASP A 253 17.39 -11.45 3.48
C ASP A 253 16.87 -10.35 4.43
N LEU A 254 15.56 -10.32 4.68
CA LEU A 254 14.96 -9.46 5.71
C LEU A 254 14.95 -10.18 7.06
N THR A 255 14.59 -11.47 7.04
CA THR A 255 14.57 -12.37 8.18
C THR A 255 15.04 -13.77 7.71
N HIS A 256 14.95 -14.78 8.57
CA HIS A 256 15.30 -16.16 8.19
C HIS A 256 14.32 -16.84 7.21
N ASP A 257 13.12 -16.30 7.05
CA ASP A 257 12.04 -16.82 6.20
C ASP A 257 11.50 -15.80 5.20
N THR A 258 11.94 -14.55 5.31
CA THR A 258 11.53 -13.45 4.44
C THR A 258 12.70 -12.89 3.63
N VAL A 259 12.49 -12.71 2.32
CA VAL A 259 13.45 -12.08 1.40
C VAL A 259 12.82 -10.87 0.70
N VAL A 260 13.65 -9.88 0.35
CA VAL A 260 13.26 -8.71 -0.43
C VAL A 260 13.96 -8.75 -1.78
N TYR A 261 13.19 -8.67 -2.85
CA TYR A 261 13.66 -8.47 -4.22
C TYR A 261 13.48 -7.01 -4.60
N SER A 262 14.58 -6.31 -4.92
CA SER A 262 14.57 -4.89 -5.30
C SER A 262 15.01 -4.71 -6.75
N TYR A 263 14.17 -4.08 -7.56
CA TYR A 263 14.41 -3.82 -8.98
C TYR A 263 14.77 -2.34 -9.20
N GLY A 264 15.57 -2.07 -10.23
CA GLY A 264 16.09 -0.75 -10.56
C GLY A 264 17.51 -0.53 -10.06
N GLU A 265 18.17 0.50 -10.60
CA GLU A 265 19.56 0.86 -10.29
C GLU A 265 19.69 2.40 -10.25
N GLY A 266 20.68 2.93 -9.52
CA GLY A 266 20.92 4.37 -9.46
C GLY A 266 19.78 5.13 -8.80
N GLU A 267 19.23 6.16 -9.45
CA GLU A 267 18.11 6.93 -8.91
C GLU A 267 16.79 6.15 -8.85
N ASP A 268 16.68 5.03 -9.58
CA ASP A 268 15.51 4.16 -9.61
C ASP A 268 15.72 2.89 -8.75
N GLU A 269 16.79 2.82 -7.96
CA GLU A 269 17.08 1.67 -7.09
C GLU A 269 15.92 1.41 -6.11
N GLY A 270 15.35 0.20 -6.18
CA GLY A 270 14.25 -0.19 -5.31
C GLY A 270 12.94 0.51 -5.62
N LEU A 271 12.75 1.03 -6.85
CA LEU A 271 11.48 1.60 -7.29
C LEU A 271 10.35 0.55 -7.29
N VAL A 272 10.67 -0.68 -7.67
CA VAL A 272 9.77 -1.84 -7.55
C VAL A 272 10.41 -2.83 -6.59
N GLN A 273 9.68 -3.23 -5.57
CA GLN A 273 10.12 -4.17 -4.55
C GLN A 273 9.07 -5.25 -4.29
N HIS A 274 9.54 -6.42 -3.91
CA HIS A 274 8.69 -7.53 -3.50
C HIS A 274 9.27 -8.19 -2.24
N VAL A 275 8.48 -8.23 -1.19
CA VAL A 275 8.77 -8.89 0.08
C VAL A 275 8.05 -10.24 0.08
N PHE A 276 8.83 -11.31 -0.05
CA PHE A 276 8.34 -12.68 -0.05
C PHE A 276 8.62 -13.32 1.30
N ASP A 277 7.58 -13.75 2.01
CA ASP A 277 7.72 -14.62 3.17
C ASP A 277 7.31 -16.04 2.79
N ARG A 278 8.20 -17.01 2.95
CA ARG A 278 7.90 -18.39 2.48
C ARG A 278 6.84 -19.11 3.31
N ASN A 279 6.58 -18.70 4.54
CA ASN A 279 5.74 -19.43 5.50
C ASN A 279 4.38 -18.77 5.74
N LEU A 280 4.26 -17.48 5.43
CA LEU A 280 3.05 -16.69 5.66
C LEU A 280 1.90 -17.13 4.73
N ASP A 281 0.69 -17.23 5.28
CA ASP A 281 -0.57 -17.37 4.54
C ASP A 281 -1.08 -15.98 4.07
N HIS A 282 -2.39 -15.80 3.94
CA HIS A 282 -3.05 -14.61 3.41
C HIS A 282 -3.16 -13.48 4.44
N ASP A 283 -2.04 -13.06 5.01
CA ASP A 283 -1.99 -12.23 6.22
C ASP A 283 -1.39 -10.84 5.99
N TRP A 284 -1.81 -9.88 6.81
CA TRP A 284 -1.02 -8.66 7.01
C TRP A 284 0.15 -8.96 7.96
N PRO A 285 1.43 -8.93 7.51
CA PRO A 285 2.55 -9.30 8.36
C PRO A 285 2.70 -8.38 9.57
N SER A 286 2.71 -8.98 10.77
CA SER A 286 2.78 -8.26 12.04
C SER A 286 3.48 -9.11 13.11
N THR A 287 4.41 -8.50 13.86
CA THR A 287 5.10 -9.15 14.99
C THR A 287 4.23 -9.24 16.25
N VAL A 288 3.00 -8.75 16.18
CA VAL A 288 1.94 -8.98 17.15
C VAL A 288 0.75 -9.62 16.44
N LEU A 289 -0.01 -10.45 17.16
CA LEU A 289 -1.19 -11.08 16.59
C LEU A 289 -2.20 -10.04 16.10
N ASN A 290 -2.75 -10.29 14.93
CA ASN A 290 -3.86 -9.54 14.36
C ASN A 290 -4.96 -10.51 13.90
N ALA A 291 -6.04 -9.96 13.35
CA ALA A 291 -7.21 -10.77 12.98
C ALA A 291 -6.93 -11.78 11.86
N ASP A 292 -5.97 -11.50 10.97
CA ASP A 292 -5.61 -12.45 9.91
C ASP A 292 -4.83 -13.63 10.51
N LEU A 293 -3.75 -13.35 11.25
CA LEU A 293 -2.88 -14.38 11.83
C LEU A 293 -3.67 -15.35 12.73
N ILE A 294 -4.56 -14.79 13.56
CA ILE A 294 -5.46 -15.59 14.39
C ILE A 294 -6.42 -16.43 13.52
N GLY A 295 -6.94 -15.86 12.44
CA GLY A 295 -7.87 -16.51 11.52
C GLY A 295 -7.27 -17.70 10.78
N HIS A 296 -5.98 -17.65 10.43
CA HIS A 296 -5.26 -18.75 9.78
C HIS A 296 -4.57 -19.69 10.78
N GLY A 297 -4.63 -19.39 12.08
CA GLY A 297 -3.98 -20.20 13.12
C GLY A 297 -2.46 -20.03 13.17
N GLU A 298 -1.97 -18.91 12.65
CA GLU A 298 -0.56 -18.54 12.63
C GLU A 298 -0.14 -17.83 13.92
N GLY A 299 1.17 -17.90 14.20
CA GLY A 299 1.80 -17.05 15.21
C GLY A 299 2.10 -15.66 14.66
N PRO A 300 2.69 -14.75 15.46
CA PRO A 300 3.22 -13.50 14.95
C PRO A 300 4.24 -13.73 13.82
N ALA A 301 4.16 -12.91 12.77
CA ALA A 301 5.12 -12.93 11.67
C ALA A 301 6.52 -12.49 12.14
N SER A 302 7.55 -12.80 11.37
CA SER A 302 8.95 -12.47 11.70
C SER A 302 9.29 -10.98 11.48
N PHE A 303 8.37 -10.19 10.89
CA PHE A 303 8.53 -8.76 10.63
C PHE A 303 7.18 -8.01 10.67
N ASN A 304 7.23 -6.68 10.70
CA ASN A 304 6.05 -5.81 10.55
C ASN A 304 6.06 -5.18 9.15
N ALA A 305 4.99 -5.37 8.37
CA ALA A 305 4.87 -4.73 7.06
C ALA A 305 4.72 -3.21 7.17
N THR A 306 3.93 -2.74 8.14
CA THR A 306 3.54 -1.32 8.29
C THR A 306 4.73 -0.34 8.36
N PRO A 307 5.74 -0.49 9.24
CA PRO A 307 6.88 0.42 9.25
C PRO A 307 7.72 0.37 7.97
N ILE A 308 7.81 -0.78 7.30
CA ILE A 308 8.50 -0.91 6.00
C ILE A 308 7.75 -0.13 4.92
N ILE A 309 6.42 -0.23 4.89
CA ILE A 309 5.55 0.54 3.99
C ILE A 309 5.72 2.05 4.23
N LEU A 310 5.74 2.49 5.49
CA LEU A 310 5.89 3.91 5.83
C LEU A 310 7.27 4.47 5.47
N ASP A 311 8.34 3.69 5.58
CA ASP A 311 9.67 4.10 5.09
C ASP A 311 9.68 4.18 3.56
N PHE A 312 9.12 3.18 2.87
CA PHE A 312 8.98 3.20 1.41
C PHE A 312 8.21 4.43 0.93
N PHE A 313 7.08 4.74 1.54
CA PHE A 313 6.28 5.93 1.23
C PHE A 313 7.06 7.23 1.42
N GLN A 314 7.74 7.41 2.55
CA GLN A 314 8.52 8.63 2.80
C GLN A 314 9.65 8.87 1.80
N ASN A 315 10.19 7.80 1.20
CA ASN A 315 11.24 7.88 0.18
C ASN A 315 10.68 8.14 -1.24
N HIS A 316 9.36 8.10 -1.44
CA HIS A 316 8.72 8.26 -2.75
C HIS A 316 7.70 9.38 -2.77
N ILE A 317 8.06 10.49 -3.40
CA ILE A 317 7.20 11.67 -3.58
C ILE A 317 6.92 11.90 -5.07
N LEU A 318 5.78 12.52 -5.39
CA LEU A 318 5.56 12.98 -6.76
C LEU A 318 6.57 14.07 -7.15
N PRO A 319 7.00 14.12 -8.43
CA PRO A 319 7.97 15.09 -8.94
C PRO A 319 7.54 16.56 -8.76
#